data_AF-A0A3N5KPY7-F1
#
_entry.id   AF-A0A3N5KPY7-F1
#
_cell.length_a   1.000
_cell.length_b   1.000
_cell.length_c   1.000
_cell.angle_alpha   90.00
_cell.angle_beta   90.00
_cell.angle_gamma   90.00
#
_symmetry.space_group_name_H-M   'P 1'
#
loop_
_entity.id
_entity.type
_entity.pdbx_description
1 polymer ?
#
loop_
_entity_poly.entity_id
_entity_poly.type
_entity_poly.pdbx_seq_one_letter_code
_entity_poly.pdbx_strand_id
1 'polypeptide(L)' 'MLEVCSVTKEYPTPRGPLAVLLGVSLRLARGEAAAITGPSGSGKSTLLY' A
#
# COMPACT_ATOMS: atom_id res chain seq x y z
N MET A 1 9.75 13.55 -7.23
CA MET A 1 8.89 12.59 -7.93
C MET A 1 8.98 11.30 -7.15
N LEU A 2 7.83 10.77 -6.74
CA LEU A 2 7.70 9.51 -6.04
C LEU A 2 6.91 8.56 -6.95
N GLU A 3 7.40 7.34 -7.11
CA GLU A 3 6.77 6.35 -7.98
C GLU A 3 6.85 4.98 -7.30
N VAL A 4 5.73 4.27 -7.32
CA VAL A 4 5.53 2.96 -6.74
C VAL A 4 4.84 2.13 -7.81
N CYS A 5 5.39 0.95 -8.13
CA CYS A 5 4.90 0.10 -9.21
C CYS A 5 4.58 -1.30 -8.69
N SER A 6 3.30 -1.67 -8.77
CA SER A 6 2.81 -3.03 -8.52
C SER A 6 3.29 -3.62 -7.19
N VAL A 7 3.30 -2.83 -6.12
CA VAL A 7 3.75 -3.31 -4.81
C VAL A 7 2.74 -4.29 -4.23
N THR A 8 3.24 -5.47 -3.89
CA THR A 8 2.53 -6.50 -3.16
C THR A 8 3.14 -6.68 -1.78
N LYS A 9 2.31 -7.05 -0.81
CA LYS A 9 2.77 -7.36 0.54
C LYS A 9 1.86 -8.39 1.16
N GLU A 10 2.46 -9.46 1.65
CA GLU A 10 1.78 -10.49 2.43
C GLU A 10 2.43 -10.61 3.81
N TYR A 11 1.62 -10.97 4.79
CA TYR A 11 2.09 -11.32 6.13
C TYR A 11 1.72 -12.76 6.45
N PRO A 12 2.63 -13.55 7.04
CA PRO A 12 2.29 -14.88 7.51
C PRO A 12 1.32 -14.78 8.69
N THR A 13 0.24 -15.56 8.65
CA THR A 13 -0.69 -15.70 9.78
C THR A 13 -0.98 -17.17 10.06
N PRO A 14 -1.47 -17.53 11.25
CA PRO A 14 -1.83 -18.91 11.57
C PRO A 14 -2.89 -19.53 10.65
N ARG A 15 -3.68 -18.70 9.93
CA ARG A 15 -4.71 -19.15 8.98
C ARG A 15 -4.22 -19.18 7.53
N GLY A 16 -2.93 -18.91 7.30
CA GLY A 16 -2.34 -18.73 5.98
C GLY A 16 -1.82 -17.31 5.73
N PRO A 17 -1.17 -17.06 4.59
CA PRO A 17 -0.70 -15.73 4.23
C PRO A 17 -1.89 -14.76 4.06
N LEU A 18 -1.77 -13.59 4.67
CA LEU A 18 -2.70 -12.47 4.51
C LEU A 18 -2.10 -11.47 3.53
N ALA A 19 -2.68 -11.37 2.34
CA ALA A 19 -2.34 -10.33 1.39
C ALA A 19 -2.91 -8.98 1.84
N VAL A 20 -2.02 -8.02 2.08
CA VAL A 20 -2.34 -6.66 2.56
C VAL A 20 -2.23 -5.64 1.44
N LEU A 21 -1.27 -5.79 0.53
CA LEU A 21 -1.18 -5.00 -0.70
C LEU A 21 -1.26 -5.93 -1.91
N LEU A 22 -2.10 -5.58 -2.88
CA LEU A 22 -2.45 -6.40 -4.05
C LEU A 22 -2.01 -5.71 -5.35
N GLY A 23 -0.72 -5.41 -5.49
CA GLY A 23 -0.17 -4.83 -6.71
C GLY A 23 -0.49 -3.34 -6.86
N VAL A 24 -0.29 -2.56 -5.79
CA VAL A 24 -0.60 -1.13 -5.76
C VAL A 24 0.45 -0.33 -6.56
N SER A 25 -0.03 0.54 -7.44
CA SER A 25 0.80 1.50 -8.18
C SER A 25 0.37 2.93 -7.88
N LEU A 26 1.33 3.82 -7.65
CA LEU A 26 1.12 5.22 -7.31
C LEU A 26 2.23 6.07 -7.94
N ARG A 27 1.89 7.23 -8.47
CA ARG A 27 2.87 8.23 -8.91
C ARG A 27 2.47 9.60 -8.37
N LEU A 28 3.44 10.29 -7.77
CA LEU A 28 3.33 11.69 -7.35
C LEU A 28 4.45 12.52 -7.97
N ALA A 29 4.06 13.57 -8.68
CA ALA A 29 4.97 14.59 -9.18
C ALA A 29 5.48 15.48 -8.04
N ARG A 30 6.51 16.29 -8.33
CA ARG A 30 7.02 17.27 -7.36
C ARG A 30 5.96 18.36 -7.17
N GLY A 31 5.64 18.67 -5.92
CA GLY A 31 4.65 19.68 -5.55
C GLY A 31 3.22 19.13 -5.42
N GLU A 32 2.98 17.87 -5.76
CA GLU A 32 1.70 17.20 -5.52
C GLU A 32 1.60 16.69 -4.08
N ALA A 33 0.38 16.67 -3.56
CA ALA A 33 0.02 16.06 -2.29
C ALA A 33 -1.15 15.09 -2.49
N ALA A 34 -1.10 13.97 -1.80
CA ALA A 34 -2.17 12.96 -1.81
C ALA A 34 -2.47 12.52 -0.39
N ALA A 35 -3.73 12.16 -0.14
CA ALA A 35 -4.18 11.56 1.10
C ALA A 35 -4.58 10.10 0.85
N ILE A 36 -4.07 9.19 1.68
CA ILE A 36 -4.45 7.77 1.62
C ILE A 36 -5.58 7.54 2.63
N THR A 37 -6.75 7.16 2.14
CA THR A 37 -7.96 6.96 2.96
C THR A 37 -8.52 5.54 2.78
N GLY A 38 -9.37 5.11 3.72
CA GLY A 38 -10.01 3.79 3.67
C GLY A 38 -10.22 3.15 5.05
N PRO A 39 -11.02 2.07 5.15
CA PRO A 39 -11.34 1.40 6.42
C PRO A 39 -10.13 0.87 7.18
N SER A 40 -10.25 0.63 8.49
CA SER A 40 -9.19 -0.04 9.26
C SER A 40 -8.82 -1.39 8.63
N GLY A 41 -7.53 -1.71 8.59
CA GLY A 41 -7.02 -2.96 7.98
C GLY A 41 -6.81 -2.94 6.46
N SER A 42 -7.16 -1.86 5.75
CA SER A 42 -7.03 -1.79 4.29
C SER A 42 -5.60 -1.63 3.73
N GLY A 43 -4.56 -1.80 4.56
CA GLY A 43 -3.15 -1.73 4.13
C GLY A 43 -2.55 -0.32 4.00
N LYS A 44 -3.23 0.75 4.43
CA LYS A 44 -2.73 2.14 4.32
C LYS A 44 -1.40 2.37 5.03
N SER A 45 -1.29 1.94 6.29
CA SER A 45 -0.04 2.05 7.04
C SER A 45 1.05 1.21 6.38
N THR A 46 0.73 0.01 5.90
CA THR A 46 1.66 -0.82 5.13
C THR A 46 2.13 -0.18 3.83
N LEU A 47 1.31 0.66 3.19
CA LEU A 47 1.70 1.40 1.98
C LEU A 47 2.63 2.58 2.27
N LEU A 48 2.66 3.08 3.51
CA LEU A 48 3.46 4.24 3.94
C LEU A 48 4.78 3.87 4.63
N TYR A 49 4.97 2.61 5.01
CA TYR A 49 6.19 2.06 5.63
C TYR A 49 6.94 1.16 4.65
#